data_AF-A0A0M4FK51-F1
#
_entry.id   AF-A0A0M4FK51-F1
#
_cell.length_a   1.000
_cell.length_b   1.000
_cell.length_c   1.000
_cell.angle_alpha   90.00
_cell.angle_beta   90.00
_cell.angle_gamma   90.00
#
_symmetry.space_group_name_H-M   'P 1'
#
loop_
_entity.id
_entity.type
_entity.pdbx_description
1 polymer ?
#
loop_
_entity_poly.entity_id
_entity_poly.type
_entity_poly.pdbx_seq_one_letter_code
_entity_poly.pdbx_strand_id
1 'polypeptide(L)'
;MENVLVISDLRPNSSEVRHFSQPLYSKQNHVNIVSVWDFHPDVLFGKQHSHPNMLSFKSLVQKSQTIYLLTTTAAIYPFSMLTSLLENLDKKSLSYKEIQFINVSQQDEQRIHECKQLLSILQELGAPDELSAM
;
A
#
# COMPACT_ATOMS: atom_id res chain seq x y z
N MET A 1 -9.57 18.33 -6.88
CA MET A 1 -9.36 16.98 -7.43
C MET A 1 -8.25 16.34 -6.61
N GLU A 2 -8.54 15.28 -5.89
CA GLU A 2 -7.59 14.65 -4.96
C GLU A 2 -6.84 13.50 -5.63
N ASN A 3 -5.53 13.39 -5.39
CA ASN A 3 -4.73 12.24 -5.81
C ASN A 3 -4.79 11.16 -4.74
N VAL A 4 -5.40 10.04 -5.09
CA VAL A 4 -5.55 8.87 -4.22
C VAL A 4 -4.65 7.77 -4.73
N LEU A 5 -3.91 7.13 -3.84
CA LEU A 5 -3.11 5.94 -4.15
C LEU A 5 -3.66 4.74 -3.40
N VAL A 6 -3.93 3.66 -4.13
CA VAL A 6 -4.24 2.34 -3.57
C VAL A 6 -2.99 1.48 -3.74
N ILE A 7 -2.39 1.06 -2.63
CA ILE A 7 -1.29 0.10 -2.60
C ILE A 7 -1.88 -1.24 -2.18
N SER A 8 -1.69 -2.29 -2.98
CA SER A 8 -2.30 -3.58 -2.69
C SER A 8 -1.36 -4.76 -2.87
N ASP A 9 -1.57 -5.76 -2.03
CA ASP A 9 -0.93 -7.07 -2.13
C ASP A 9 -1.71 -8.04 -3.05
N LEU A 10 -2.85 -7.59 -3.58
CA LEU A 10 -3.70 -8.28 -4.54
C LEU A 10 -3.26 -8.02 -5.98
N ARG A 11 -3.66 -8.92 -6.89
CA ARG A 11 -3.48 -8.71 -8.33
C ARG A 11 -4.21 -7.42 -8.77
N PRO A 12 -3.62 -6.58 -9.65
CA PRO A 12 -4.15 -5.25 -9.99
C PRO A 12 -5.54 -5.23 -10.65
N ASN A 13 -6.04 -6.39 -11.10
CA ASN A 13 -7.37 -6.55 -11.70
C ASN A 13 -8.28 -7.53 -10.94
N SER A 14 -7.94 -7.85 -9.69
CA SER A 14 -8.78 -8.75 -8.88
C SER A 14 -10.17 -8.13 -8.64
N SER A 15 -11.16 -8.98 -8.34
CA SER A 15 -12.51 -8.53 -8.00
C SER A 15 -12.48 -7.55 -6.82
N GLU A 16 -11.67 -7.83 -5.81
CA GLU A 16 -11.59 -7.06 -4.57
C GLU A 16 -11.03 -5.67 -4.84
N VAL A 17 -9.93 -5.56 -5.60
CA VAL A 17 -9.35 -4.25 -5.99
C VAL A 17 -10.34 -3.42 -6.79
N ARG A 18 -11.08 -4.05 -7.72
CA ARG A 18 -12.10 -3.34 -8.53
C ARG A 18 -13.29 -2.88 -7.69
N HIS A 19 -13.86 -3.76 -6.87
CA HIS A 19 -14.98 -3.41 -5.99
C HIS A 19 -14.58 -2.31 -4.99
N PHE A 20 -13.37 -2.37 -4.45
CA PHE A 20 -12.87 -1.36 -3.52
C PHE A 20 -12.62 0.00 -4.19
N SER A 21 -12.00 0.00 -5.37
CA SER A 21 -11.61 1.25 -6.04
C SER A 21 -12.77 1.93 -6.80
N GLN A 22 -13.81 1.19 -7.19
CA GLN A 22 -14.94 1.73 -7.96
C GLN A 22 -15.61 2.96 -7.31
N PRO A 23 -15.93 2.98 -6.00
CA PRO A 23 -16.48 4.17 -5.35
C PRO A 23 -15.51 5.35 -5.33
N LEU A 24 -14.18 5.11 -5.29
CA LEU A 24 -13.17 6.16 -5.28
C LEU A 24 -13.15 6.94 -6.60
N TYR A 25 -13.31 6.26 -7.74
CA TYR A 25 -13.42 6.91 -9.05
C TYR A 25 -14.67 7.79 -9.17
N SER A 26 -15.77 7.41 -8.52
CA SER A 26 -17.04 8.16 -8.59
C SER A 26 -16.99 9.54 -7.92
N LYS A 27 -15.97 9.80 -7.08
CA LYS A 27 -15.78 11.05 -6.34
C LYS A 27 -14.92 12.10 -7.07
N GLN A 28 -14.67 11.95 -8.37
CA GLN A 28 -13.71 12.77 -9.14
C GLN A 28 -12.27 12.72 -8.61
N ASN A 29 -11.90 11.62 -7.95
CA ASN A 29 -10.52 11.42 -7.51
C ASN A 29 -9.66 10.90 -8.66
N HIS A 30 -8.39 11.32 -8.71
CA HIS A 30 -7.39 10.68 -9.55
C HIS A 30 -6.82 9.48 -8.81
N VAL A 31 -7.41 8.30 -9.03
CA VAL A 31 -7.02 7.07 -8.34
C VAL A 31 -5.89 6.38 -9.11
N ASN A 32 -4.76 6.17 -8.45
CA ASN A 32 -3.68 5.31 -8.93
C ASN A 32 -3.69 4.02 -8.14
N ILE A 33 -3.51 2.89 -8.80
CA ILE A 33 -3.44 1.58 -8.16
C ILE A 33 -2.04 1.01 -8.41
N VAL A 34 -1.37 0.61 -7.34
CA VAL A 34 -0.07 -0.06 -7.37
C VAL A 34 -0.20 -1.38 -6.67
N SER A 35 0.17 -2.45 -7.36
CA SER A 35 0.19 -3.80 -6.81
C SER A 35 1.63 -4.25 -6.57
N VAL A 36 1.88 -5.01 -5.50
CA VAL A 36 3.18 -5.69 -5.30
C VAL A 36 3.53 -6.61 -6.48
N TRP A 37 2.52 -7.09 -7.22
CA TRP A 37 2.67 -7.93 -8.41
C TRP A 37 3.17 -7.16 -9.64
N ASP A 38 3.21 -5.83 -9.60
CA ASP A 38 3.79 -4.97 -10.65
C ASP A 38 5.32 -4.90 -10.57
N PHE A 39 5.91 -5.53 -9.55
CA PHE A 39 7.34 -5.51 -9.28
C PHE A 39 7.94 -6.91 -9.38
N HIS A 40 9.12 -6.99 -9.99
CA HIS A 40 9.93 -8.19 -9.90
C HIS A 40 10.42 -8.35 -8.44
N PRO A 41 10.47 -9.57 -7.86
CA PRO A 41 10.93 -9.79 -6.49
C PRO A 41 12.30 -9.15 -6.19
N ASP A 42 13.25 -9.21 -7.12
CA ASP A 42 14.57 -8.58 -6.94
C ASP A 42 14.52 -7.05 -6.76
N VAL A 43 13.49 -6.40 -7.31
CA VAL A 43 13.28 -4.95 -7.13
C VAL A 43 12.74 -4.68 -5.73
N LEU A 44 11.79 -5.50 -5.25
CA LEU A 44 11.22 -5.38 -3.91
C LEU A 44 12.28 -5.62 -2.83
N PHE A 45 13.10 -6.65 -2.99
CA PHE A 45 14.12 -7.06 -2.02
C PHE A 45 15.49 -6.42 -2.27
N GLY A 46 15.53 -5.23 -2.88
CA GLY A 46 16.68 -4.32 -2.78
C GLY A 46 17.89 -4.64 -3.67
N LYS A 47 17.75 -5.40 -4.75
CA LYS A 47 18.86 -5.57 -5.71
C LYS A 47 18.96 -4.40 -6.71
N GLN A 48 17.91 -3.58 -6.87
CA GLN A 48 17.85 -2.50 -7.88
C GLN A 48 16.96 -1.30 -7.46
N HIS A 49 17.44 -0.44 -6.56
CA HIS A 49 16.67 0.74 -6.08
C HIS A 49 16.36 1.80 -7.15
N SER A 50 17.08 1.80 -8.27
CA SER A 50 16.90 2.72 -9.41
C SER A 50 15.97 2.17 -10.50
N HIS A 51 15.24 1.08 -10.22
CA HIS A 51 14.32 0.50 -11.19
C HIS A 51 13.17 1.47 -11.53
N PRO A 52 12.79 1.64 -12.81
CA PRO A 52 11.76 2.60 -13.23
C PRO A 52 10.44 2.47 -12.45
N ASN A 53 9.94 1.25 -12.24
CA ASN A 53 8.71 1.02 -11.48
C ASN A 53 8.81 1.52 -10.02
N MET A 54 9.98 1.40 -9.39
CA MET A 54 10.20 1.88 -8.02
C MET A 54 10.23 3.41 -7.98
N LEU A 55 10.86 4.06 -8.97
CA LEU A 55 10.84 5.52 -9.11
C LEU A 55 9.42 6.05 -9.36
N SER A 56 8.65 5.39 -10.22
CA SER A 56 7.24 5.72 -10.46
C SER A 56 6.41 5.57 -9.18
N PHE A 57 6.60 4.48 -8.42
CA PHE A 57 5.94 4.27 -7.15
C PHE A 57 6.25 5.38 -6.13
N LYS A 58 7.53 5.70 -5.93
CA LYS A 58 7.93 6.82 -5.06
C LYS A 58 7.28 8.15 -5.48
N SER A 59 7.23 8.42 -6.78
CA SER A 59 6.57 9.62 -7.31
C SER A 59 5.06 9.64 -7.02
N LEU A 60 4.38 8.51 -7.15
CA LEU A 60 2.96 8.38 -6.84
C LEU A 60 2.69 8.60 -5.34
N VAL A 61 3.51 8.01 -4.47
CA VAL A 61 3.41 8.24 -3.01
C VAL A 61 3.56 9.73 -2.71
N GLN A 62 4.57 10.40 -3.27
CA GLN A 62 4.80 11.83 -3.04
C GLN A 62 3.58 12.68 -3.45
N LYS A 63 2.97 12.40 -4.61
CA LYS A 63 1.86 13.19 -5.18
C LYS A 63 0.49 12.92 -4.54
N SER A 64 0.34 11.84 -3.80
CA SER A 64 -0.94 11.43 -3.22
C SER A 64 -1.15 12.07 -1.84
N GLN A 65 -2.36 12.52 -1.56
CA GLN A 65 -2.73 13.01 -0.22
C GLN A 65 -3.32 11.89 0.63
N THR A 66 -4.11 11.02 0.00
CA THR A 66 -4.70 9.84 0.65
C THR A 66 -4.10 8.57 0.07
N ILE A 67 -3.72 7.66 0.96
CA ILE A 67 -3.16 6.34 0.64
C ILE A 67 -4.02 5.26 1.30
N TYR A 68 -4.51 4.35 0.48
CA TYR A 68 -5.20 3.14 0.92
C TYR A 68 -4.25 1.96 0.84
N LEU A 69 -4.12 1.23 1.94
CA LEU A 69 -3.38 -0.03 2.00
C LEU A 69 -4.40 -1.16 2.01
N LEU A 70 -4.53 -1.86 0.88
CA LEU A 70 -5.50 -2.93 0.69
C LEU A 70 -4.81 -4.30 0.72
N THR A 71 -5.08 -5.09 1.76
CA THR A 71 -4.48 -6.41 1.96
C THR A 71 -5.53 -7.50 2.21
N THR A 72 -5.23 -8.76 1.87
CA THR A 72 -6.11 -9.91 2.15
C THR A 72 -5.37 -11.10 2.78
N THR A 73 -6.13 -11.99 3.41
CA THR A 73 -5.60 -13.23 4.02
C THR A 73 -5.24 -14.33 3.04
N ALA A 74 -5.69 -14.25 1.78
CA ALA A 74 -5.74 -15.43 0.92
C ALA A 74 -4.38 -15.90 0.36
N ALA A 75 -3.29 -15.18 0.61
CA ALA A 75 -2.00 -15.57 0.05
C ALA A 75 -0.86 -15.55 1.08
N ILE A 76 -0.01 -16.56 0.97
CA ILE A 76 1.07 -16.96 1.89
C ILE A 76 2.32 -16.06 1.74
N TYR A 77 2.44 -15.36 0.61
CA TYR A 77 3.59 -14.53 0.21
C TYR A 77 3.37 -13.01 0.01
N PRO A 78 2.16 -12.42 -0.10
CA PRO A 78 2.01 -11.01 -0.45
C PRO A 78 2.41 -10.03 0.66
N PHE A 79 2.36 -10.46 1.93
CA PHE A 79 2.58 -9.53 3.04
C PHE A 79 4.03 -9.07 3.13
N SER A 80 4.99 -9.98 3.00
CA SER A 80 6.41 -9.64 2.96
C SER A 80 6.78 -8.81 1.74
N MET A 81 6.10 -9.03 0.60
CA MET A 81 6.26 -8.20 -0.59
C MET A 81 5.72 -6.79 -0.39
N LEU A 82 4.61 -6.64 0.33
CA LEU A 82 4.04 -5.34 0.68
C LEU A 82 4.94 -4.58 1.65
N THR A 83 5.43 -5.24 2.70
CA THR A 83 6.37 -4.61 3.65
C THR A 83 7.64 -4.18 2.93
N SER A 84 8.25 -5.04 2.10
CA SER A 84 9.45 -4.68 1.35
C SER A 84 9.22 -3.57 0.32
N LEU A 85 8.05 -3.51 -0.31
CA LEU A 85 7.69 -2.36 -1.17
C LEU A 85 7.71 -1.05 -0.38
N LEU A 86 7.13 -1.04 0.83
CA LEU A 86 7.08 0.14 1.69
C LEU A 86 8.45 0.51 2.27
N GLU A 87 9.28 -0.46 2.63
CA GLU A 87 10.65 -0.24 3.13
C GLU A 87 11.56 0.45 2.11
N ASN A 88 11.22 0.39 0.81
CA ASN A 88 11.94 1.13 -0.21
C ASN A 88 11.62 2.64 -0.21
N LEU A 89 10.59 3.09 0.52
CA LEU A 89 10.24 4.50 0.62
C LEU A 89 11.21 5.28 1.50
N ASP A 90 11.37 6.56 1.19
CA ASP A 90 12.24 7.43 1.96
C ASP A 90 11.58 7.76 3.32
N LYS A 91 12.38 7.98 4.36
CA LYS A 91 11.88 8.39 5.69
C LYS A 91 11.00 9.63 5.56
N LYS A 92 9.90 9.69 6.34
CA LYS A 92 8.92 10.79 6.33
C LYS A 92 8.16 10.97 5.01
N SER A 93 8.29 10.06 4.06
CA SER A 93 7.52 10.11 2.79
C SER A 93 6.02 10.03 3.00
N LEU A 94 5.57 9.53 4.15
CA LEU A 94 4.16 9.43 4.53
C LEU A 94 3.69 10.54 5.47
N SER A 95 4.56 11.48 5.83
CA SER A 95 4.20 12.60 6.69
C SER A 95 3.11 13.46 6.06
N TYR A 96 2.11 13.83 6.87
CA TYR A 96 0.94 14.63 6.49
C TYR A 96 0.02 13.97 5.45
N LYS A 97 0.17 12.67 5.19
CA LYS A 97 -0.75 11.91 4.34
C LYS A 97 -1.83 11.24 5.18
N GLU A 98 -3.03 11.18 4.63
CA GLU A 98 -4.09 10.34 5.18
C GLU A 98 -3.80 8.89 4.77
N ILE A 99 -3.78 7.98 5.74
CA ILE A 99 -3.57 6.55 5.48
C ILE A 99 -4.74 5.77 6.02
N GLN A 100 -5.37 4.99 5.14
CA GLN A 100 -6.46 4.10 5.48
C GLN A 100 -6.01 2.66 5.26
N PHE A 101 -6.07 1.86 6.32
CA PHE A 101 -5.70 0.45 6.27
C PHE A 101 -6.96 -0.40 6.14
N ILE A 102 -7.02 -1.23 5.08
CA ILE A 102 -8.17 -2.05 4.76
C ILE A 102 -7.72 -3.49 4.68
N ASN A 103 -8.14 -4.25 5.68
CA ASN A 103 -7.95 -5.69 5.73
C ASN A 103 -9.25 -6.37 5.33
N VAL A 104 -9.25 -7.07 4.20
CA VAL A 104 -10.45 -7.71 3.63
C VAL A 104 -10.82 -9.00 4.36
N SER A 105 -10.08 -9.42 5.39
CA SER A 105 -10.39 -10.65 6.13
C SER A 105 -10.26 -10.54 7.64
N GLN A 106 -11.27 -11.10 8.34
CA GLN A 106 -11.53 -10.81 9.75
C GLN A 106 -11.04 -11.85 10.76
N GLN A 107 -10.33 -12.93 10.39
CA GLN A 107 -10.16 -14.06 11.32
C GLN A 107 -8.80 -14.77 11.26
N ASP A 108 -7.71 -14.10 11.66
CA ASP A 108 -6.44 -14.79 11.93
C ASP A 108 -5.57 -14.03 12.96
N GLU A 109 -5.16 -14.68 14.06
CA GLU A 109 -4.26 -14.12 15.07
C GLU A 109 -2.86 -13.83 14.51
N GLN A 110 -2.40 -14.62 13.53
CA GLN A 110 -1.14 -14.38 12.83
C GLN A 110 -1.18 -13.04 12.08
N ARG A 111 -2.34 -12.66 11.56
CA ARG A 111 -2.52 -11.38 10.86
C ARG A 111 -2.52 -10.17 11.78
N ILE A 112 -2.92 -10.32 13.03
CA ILE A 112 -2.78 -9.23 14.01
C ILE A 112 -1.30 -8.91 14.22
N HIS A 113 -0.44 -9.93 14.28
CA HIS A 113 1.01 -9.72 14.40
C HIS A 113 1.60 -9.05 13.16
N GLU A 114 1.27 -9.56 11.98
CA GLU A 114 1.70 -8.98 10.71
C GLU A 114 1.23 -7.52 10.55
N CYS A 115 -0.04 -7.23 10.82
CA CYS A 115 -0.56 -5.86 10.78
C CYS A 115 0.18 -4.93 11.74
N LYS A 116 0.55 -5.40 12.95
CA LYS A 116 1.38 -4.61 13.88
C LYS A 116 2.77 -4.28 13.30
N GLN A 117 3.38 -5.21 12.56
CA GLN A 117 4.65 -4.94 11.88
C GLN A 117 4.48 -3.86 10.80
N LEU A 118 3.42 -3.96 10.00
CA LEU A 118 3.12 -2.95 8.98
C LEU A 118 2.85 -1.57 9.60
N LEU A 119 2.09 -1.52 10.70
CA LEU A 119 1.88 -0.28 11.45
C LEU A 119 3.22 0.34 11.88
N SER A 120 4.15 -0.46 12.40
CA SER A 120 5.49 0.00 12.78
C SER A 120 6.24 0.61 11.59
N ILE A 121 6.24 -0.07 10.44
CA ILE A 121 6.88 0.43 9.21
C ILE A 121 6.26 1.76 8.77
N LEU A 122 4.93 1.86 8.78
CA LEU A 122 4.24 3.10 8.40
C LEU A 122 4.58 4.26 9.34
N GLN A 123 4.64 4.01 10.65
CA GLN A 123 5.05 5.01 11.65
C GLN A 123 6.49 5.48 11.42
N GLU A 124 7.42 4.57 11.12
CA GLU A 124 8.81 4.94 10.76
C GLU A 124 8.89 5.80 9.49
N LEU A 125 7.97 5.58 8.55
CA LEU A 125 7.81 6.39 7.35
C LEU A 125 7.06 7.71 7.59
N GLY A 126 6.63 7.98 8.83
CA GLY A 126 6.00 9.23 9.25
C GLY A 126 4.48 9.27 9.07
N ALA A 127 3.82 8.12 8.95
CA ALA A 127 2.37 8.00 9.00
C ALA A 127 1.81 8.50 10.35
N PRO A 128 0.54 8.93 10.41
CA PRO A 128 -0.10 9.30 11.67
C PRO A 128 -0.21 8.12 12.65
N ASP A 129 -0.16 8.42 13.95
CA ASP A 129 -0.28 7.41 15.03
C ASP A 129 -1.65 6.72 15.03
N GLU A 130 -2.70 7.46 14.69
CA GLU A 130 -4.04 6.94 14.48
C GLU A 130 -4.27 6.69 12.98
N LEU A 131 -4.22 5.43 12.58
CA LEU A 131 -4.72 5.03 11.27
C LEU A 131 -6.25 4.96 11.30
N SER A 132 -6.88 5.62 10.33
CA SER A 132 -8.33 5.49 10.14
C SER A 132 -8.61 4.10 9.56
N ALA A 133 -9.20 3.21 10.36
CA ALA A 133 -9.66 1.91 9.90
C ALA A 133 -11.06 2.04 9.29
N MET A 134 -11.25 1.50 8.08
CA MET A 134 -12.54 1.34 7.40
C MET A 134 -12.85 -0.13 7.16
#